data_AF-A0A2E5FLN2-F1
#
_entry.id   AF-A0A2E5FLN2-F1
#
_cell.length_a   1.000
_cell.length_b   1.000
_cell.length_c   1.000
_cell.angle_alpha   90.00
_cell.angle_beta   90.00
_cell.angle_gamma   90.00
#
_symmetry.space_group_name_H-M   'P 1'
#
loop_
_entity.id
_entity.type
_entity.pdbx_description
1 polymer ?
#
loop_
_entity_poly.entity_id
_entity_poly.type
_entity_poly.pdbx_seq_one_letter_code
_entity_poly.pdbx_strand_id
1 'polypeptide(L)'
;MASKSKEYSEAQQLLDEGFFIVNEVIPPSELETVRSSCEKLVERQREIWEQERGENEPPGGRWATERQPRLGDYEQFIDSETVAAIEFLYGNKTLGTCLRIMGAPDASPTSFMLMCNPVEDHGPAEWHRDIHPIDQAPLCGLEQDLQANGPCYLQWNIPLYDDNVLWVVPGSHRRPNTSEENEQLHRDRKVPLPGSIPVDLKAGDGVVYTNTILHWGSNYSSKLRRTVHLGYRSYGGKLFPYVPQMRREARYESFLNDECAALCSRHQLLYDEECNRIEAFYRAILAKDKGLFYAGLETFHPGENNRIVALILFSKLAYKICIGSHPNRESYGNDWSQDMVIGPRFSKKEKELLWSRFESLDHRLQADEEQFVPGFQSGPMHYFFEEIPEGLDVDSFVANW
;
A
#
# COMPACT_ATOMS: atom_id res chain seq x y z
N MET A 1 3.98 -11.08 -41.88
CA MET A 1 2.98 -10.05 -41.53
C MET A 1 3.21 -9.69 -40.09
N ALA A 2 3.72 -8.49 -39.82
CA ALA A 2 3.97 -8.04 -38.45
C ALA A 2 2.63 -7.86 -37.74
N SER A 3 2.42 -8.64 -36.68
CA SER A 3 1.33 -8.44 -35.74
C SER A 3 1.52 -7.06 -35.11
N LYS A 4 0.67 -6.10 -35.48
CA LYS A 4 0.54 -4.85 -34.72
C LYS A 4 0.00 -5.26 -33.35
N SER A 5 0.86 -5.31 -32.35
CA SER A 5 0.42 -5.34 -30.95
C SER A 5 -0.51 -4.15 -30.76
N LYS A 6 -1.74 -4.41 -30.31
CA LYS A 6 -2.58 -3.33 -29.79
C LYS A 6 -1.78 -2.66 -28.68
N GLU A 7 -1.38 -1.40 -28.85
CA GLU A 7 -0.91 -0.59 -27.73
C GLU A 7 -2.13 -0.39 -26.82
N TYR A 8 -2.19 -1.18 -25.76
CA TYR A 8 -3.16 -1.01 -24.70
C TYR A 8 -2.79 0.24 -23.90
N SER A 9 -3.79 1.02 -23.48
CA SER A 9 -3.55 2.12 -22.54
C SER A 9 -2.97 1.57 -21.23
N GLU A 10 -2.21 2.41 -20.51
CA GLU A 10 -1.67 2.08 -19.18
C GLU A 10 -2.75 1.53 -18.24
N ALA A 11 -3.96 2.12 -18.26
CA ALA A 11 -5.09 1.64 -17.47
C ALA A 11 -5.53 0.22 -17.84
N GLN A 12 -5.56 -0.10 -19.13
CA GLN A 12 -5.93 -1.45 -19.58
C GLN A 12 -4.82 -2.46 -19.29
N GLN A 13 -3.55 -2.06 -19.44
CA GLN A 13 -2.42 -2.90 -19.03
C GLN A 13 -2.47 -3.23 -17.53
N LEU A 14 -2.77 -2.25 -16.67
CA LEU A 14 -2.95 -2.49 -15.24
C LEU A 14 -4.09 -3.48 -14.96
N LEU A 15 -5.24 -3.34 -15.64
CA LEU A 15 -6.38 -4.24 -15.43
C LEU A 15 -6.10 -5.67 -15.91
N ASP A 16 -5.35 -5.83 -17.01
CA ASP A 16 -5.07 -7.13 -17.61
C ASP A 16 -3.89 -7.86 -16.94
N GLU A 17 -2.81 -7.12 -16.63
CA GLU A 17 -1.51 -7.65 -16.20
C GLU A 17 -1.17 -7.33 -14.74
N GLY A 18 -1.82 -6.36 -14.12
CA GLY A 18 -1.60 -5.94 -12.73
C GLY A 18 -0.46 -4.95 -12.53
N PHE A 19 0.25 -4.60 -13.61
CA PHE A 19 1.32 -3.61 -13.60
C PHE A 19 1.50 -2.97 -14.99
N PHE A 20 2.21 -1.84 -15.03
CA PHE A 20 2.72 -1.21 -16.26
C PHE A 20 3.97 -0.37 -15.97
N ILE A 21 4.73 -0.05 -17.01
CA ILE A 21 5.96 0.75 -16.89
C ILE A 21 5.74 2.14 -17.49
N VAL A 22 6.18 3.16 -16.76
CA VAL A 22 6.25 4.56 -17.20
C VAL A 22 7.72 4.89 -17.46
N ASN A 23 8.05 5.23 -18.70
CA ASN A 23 9.43 5.55 -19.06
C ASN A 23 9.80 6.98 -18.65
N GLU A 24 11.04 7.15 -18.20
CA GLU A 24 11.63 8.45 -17.85
C GLU A 24 10.73 9.27 -16.89
N VAL A 25 10.18 8.63 -15.85
CA VAL A 25 9.49 9.30 -14.74
C VAL A 25 10.37 10.43 -14.19
N ILE A 26 11.66 10.13 -14.01
CA ILE A 26 12.71 11.12 -13.79
C ILE A 26 13.45 11.27 -15.13
N PRO A 27 13.35 12.43 -15.80
CA PRO A 27 14.06 12.67 -17.06
C PRO A 27 15.59 12.56 -16.88
N PRO A 28 16.34 12.16 -17.92
CA PRO A 28 17.80 12.07 -17.85
C PRO A 28 18.49 13.38 -17.40
N SER A 29 17.89 14.54 -17.68
CA SER A 29 18.39 15.86 -17.26
C SER A 29 18.27 16.13 -15.76
N GLU A 30 17.40 15.41 -15.06
CA GLU A 30 17.11 15.60 -13.62
C GLU A 30 17.65 14.46 -12.77
N LEU A 31 17.96 13.31 -13.38
CA LEU A 31 18.35 12.08 -12.69
C LEU A 31 19.56 12.25 -11.76
N GLU A 32 20.57 13.03 -12.16
CA GLU A 32 21.74 13.25 -11.32
C GLU A 32 21.44 14.12 -10.09
N THR A 33 20.52 15.08 -10.22
CA THR A 33 20.04 15.89 -9.09
C THR A 33 19.33 15.00 -8.07
N VAL A 34 18.42 14.13 -8.54
CA VAL A 34 17.70 13.21 -7.65
C VAL A 34 18.65 12.21 -7.00
N ARG A 35 19.62 11.65 -7.74
CA ARG A 35 20.67 10.79 -7.18
C ARG A 35 21.43 11.48 -6.06
N SER A 36 21.91 12.70 -6.30
CA SER A 36 22.67 13.47 -5.31
C SER A 36 21.86 13.70 -4.04
N SER A 37 20.58 14.10 -4.16
CA SER A 37 19.70 14.25 -3.01
C SER A 37 19.45 12.93 -2.27
N CYS A 38 19.22 11.82 -2.98
CA CYS A 38 19.04 10.51 -2.36
C CYS A 38 20.31 9.98 -1.68
N GLU A 39 21.50 10.17 -2.25
CA GLU A 39 22.74 9.73 -1.60
C GLU A 39 23.01 10.51 -0.31
N LYS A 40 22.73 11.82 -0.27
CA LYS A 40 22.79 12.59 0.98
C LYS A 40 21.86 12.02 2.06
N LEU A 41 20.65 11.61 1.69
CA LEU A 41 19.72 10.95 2.62
C LEU A 41 20.29 9.61 3.11
N VAL A 42 20.89 8.82 2.22
CA VAL A 42 21.54 7.55 2.58
C VAL A 42 22.71 7.76 3.52
N GLU A 43 23.56 8.74 3.27
CA GLU A 43 24.67 9.10 4.16
C GLU A 43 24.18 9.44 5.57
N ARG A 44 23.16 10.31 5.66
CA ARG A 44 22.53 10.67 6.95
C ARG A 44 21.94 9.47 7.66
N GLN A 45 21.20 8.62 6.96
CA GLN A 45 20.62 7.42 7.58
C GLN A 45 21.70 6.45 8.07
N ARG A 46 22.81 6.30 7.33
CA ARG A 46 23.93 5.47 7.74
C ARG A 46 24.59 5.97 9.02
N GLU A 47 24.69 7.28 9.21
CA GLU A 47 25.16 7.87 10.47
C GLU A 47 24.21 7.55 11.63
N ILE A 48 22.89 7.64 11.40
CA ILE A 48 21.88 7.27 12.41
C ILE A 48 22.01 5.78 12.77
N TRP A 49 22.08 4.89 11.78
CA TRP A 49 22.22 3.45 12.02
C TRP A 49 23.53 3.07 12.70
N GLU A 50 24.62 3.82 12.50
CA GLU A 50 25.85 3.64 13.27
C GLU A 50 25.66 4.05 14.74
N GLN A 51 24.91 5.12 15.00
CA GLN A 51 24.65 5.59 16.37
C GLN A 51 23.66 4.71 17.14
N GLU A 52 22.68 4.14 16.44
CA GLU A 52 21.70 3.18 16.98
C GLU A 52 22.27 1.78 17.19
N ARG A 53 23.47 1.53 16.67
CA ARG A 53 24.14 0.24 16.68
C ARG A 53 24.31 -0.29 18.10
N GLY A 54 23.86 -1.52 18.33
CA GLY A 54 24.11 -2.23 19.58
C GLY A 54 25.59 -2.57 19.79
N GLU A 55 26.02 -2.78 21.04
CA GLU A 55 27.43 -3.07 21.37
C GLU A 55 28.04 -4.23 20.56
N ASN A 56 27.22 -5.22 20.19
CA ASN A 56 27.64 -6.44 19.48
C ASN A 56 27.37 -6.41 17.96
N GLU A 57 26.81 -5.33 17.42
CA GLU A 57 26.54 -5.21 15.98
C GLU A 57 27.79 -4.71 15.23
N PRO A 58 28.00 -5.08 13.96
CA PRO A 58 29.18 -4.67 13.20
C PRO A 58 29.15 -3.17 12.84
N PRO A 59 30.30 -2.53 12.60
CA PRO A 59 30.35 -1.16 12.07
C PRO A 59 29.45 -1.00 10.83
N GLY A 60 28.69 0.08 10.79
CA GLY A 60 27.60 0.36 9.86
C GLY A 60 26.21 0.04 10.42
N GLY A 61 26.10 -0.69 11.54
CA GLY A 61 24.82 -1.08 12.14
C GLY A 61 23.92 -1.80 11.13
N ARG A 62 22.67 -1.35 11.02
CA ARG A 62 21.68 -1.89 10.06
C ARG A 62 22.17 -1.86 8.61
N TRP A 63 22.96 -0.86 8.20
CA TRP A 63 23.51 -0.80 6.84
C TRP A 63 24.37 -2.02 6.49
N ALA A 64 25.11 -2.54 7.48
CA ALA A 64 26.03 -3.66 7.28
C ALA A 64 25.35 -5.03 7.35
N THR A 65 24.14 -5.11 7.91
CA THR A 65 23.49 -6.38 8.22
C THR A 65 22.18 -6.62 7.47
N GLU A 66 21.51 -5.57 7.01
CA GLU A 66 20.24 -5.69 6.31
C GLU A 66 20.40 -6.20 4.88
N ARG A 67 19.52 -7.14 4.51
CA ARG A 67 19.48 -7.75 3.17
C ARG A 67 19.10 -6.76 2.07
N GLN A 68 18.33 -5.75 2.44
CA GLN A 68 17.90 -4.64 1.60
C GLN A 68 17.77 -3.43 2.55
N PRO A 69 18.86 -2.70 2.81
CA PRO A 69 18.81 -1.53 3.68
C PRO A 69 17.75 -0.56 3.17
N ARG A 70 16.84 -0.14 4.05
CA ARG A 70 15.68 0.67 3.66
C ARG A 70 15.54 1.89 4.56
N LEU A 71 15.66 3.07 3.98
CA LEU A 71 15.25 4.31 4.64
C LEU A 71 13.73 4.34 4.61
N GLY A 72 13.08 4.06 5.75
CA GLY A 72 11.64 4.19 5.92
C GLY A 72 11.30 5.62 6.35
N ASP A 73 10.20 6.13 5.81
CA ASP A 73 9.67 7.48 6.07
C ASP A 73 10.77 8.55 5.93
N TYR A 74 11.52 8.49 4.82
CA TYR A 74 12.69 9.35 4.59
C TYR A 74 12.33 10.83 4.43
N GLU A 75 11.04 11.16 4.28
CA GLU A 75 10.55 12.53 4.22
C GLU A 75 10.90 13.35 5.46
N GLN A 76 11.14 12.69 6.61
CA GLN A 76 11.57 13.33 7.85
C GLN A 76 12.97 13.95 7.78
N PHE A 77 13.79 13.52 6.82
CA PHE A 77 15.17 14.01 6.64
C PHE A 77 15.30 15.00 5.48
N ILE A 78 14.18 15.42 4.89
CA ILE A 78 14.16 16.36 3.79
C ILE A 78 14.46 17.78 4.29
N ASP A 79 15.32 18.45 3.53
CA ASP A 79 15.69 19.84 3.66
C ASP A 79 15.91 20.48 2.29
N SER A 80 16.38 21.74 2.27
CA SER A 80 16.69 22.47 1.04
C SER A 80 17.73 21.79 0.12
N GLU A 81 18.53 20.86 0.63
CA GLU A 81 19.54 20.14 -0.15
C GLU A 81 19.05 18.81 -0.73
N THR A 82 17.99 18.25 -0.15
CA THR A 82 17.49 16.90 -0.43
C THR A 82 16.07 16.89 -1.00
N VAL A 83 15.44 18.06 -1.11
CA VAL A 83 14.06 18.23 -1.58
C VAL A 83 13.78 17.57 -2.94
N ALA A 84 14.77 17.52 -3.84
CA ALA A 84 14.63 16.88 -5.14
C ALA A 84 14.34 15.37 -5.05
N ALA A 85 14.61 14.72 -3.91
CA ALA A 85 14.25 13.32 -3.67
C ALA A 85 12.74 13.09 -3.48
N ILE A 86 11.93 14.15 -3.34
CA ILE A 86 10.48 14.07 -3.16
C ILE A 86 9.68 14.92 -4.15
N GLU A 87 10.18 16.07 -4.63
CA GLU A 87 9.38 16.97 -5.49
C GLU A 87 8.87 16.29 -6.77
N PHE A 88 9.68 15.45 -7.41
CA PHE A 88 9.26 14.74 -8.63
C PHE A 88 8.08 13.78 -8.41
N LEU A 89 7.82 13.37 -7.16
CA LEU A 89 6.69 12.53 -6.77
C LEU A 89 5.34 13.28 -6.82
N TYR A 90 5.37 14.60 -6.92
CA TYR A 90 4.18 15.43 -7.13
C TYR A 90 3.96 15.80 -8.61
N GLY A 91 4.85 15.37 -9.51
CA GLY A 91 4.83 15.72 -10.93
C GLY A 91 3.79 14.96 -11.77
N ASN A 92 3.63 15.40 -13.02
CA ASN A 92 2.63 14.84 -13.95
C ASN A 92 2.89 13.36 -14.34
N LYS A 93 4.16 12.91 -14.35
CA LYS A 93 4.50 11.51 -14.66
C LYS A 93 4.28 10.54 -13.49
N THR A 94 4.20 11.04 -12.27
CA THR A 94 3.92 10.28 -11.04
C THR A 94 2.48 10.52 -10.59
N LEU A 95 2.23 11.55 -9.79
CA LEU A 95 0.90 11.91 -9.29
C LEU A 95 -0.12 12.09 -10.43
N GLY A 96 0.26 12.75 -11.52
CA GLY A 96 -0.63 12.93 -12.68
C GLY A 96 -1.03 11.59 -13.35
N THR A 97 -0.13 10.62 -13.41
CA THR A 97 -0.43 9.26 -13.87
C THR A 97 -1.40 8.58 -12.91
N CYS A 98 -1.16 8.67 -11.61
CA CYS A 98 -2.04 8.12 -10.58
C CYS A 98 -3.48 8.66 -10.67
N LEU A 99 -3.65 9.98 -10.84
CA LEU A 99 -4.96 10.62 -11.01
C LEU A 99 -5.70 10.09 -12.25
N ARG A 100 -5.00 9.96 -13.39
CA ARG A 100 -5.59 9.44 -14.64
C ARG A 100 -6.01 7.98 -14.50
N ILE A 101 -5.16 7.14 -13.91
CA ILE A 101 -5.37 5.68 -13.84
C ILE A 101 -6.45 5.32 -12.81
N MET A 102 -6.46 5.99 -11.65
CA MET A 102 -7.49 5.77 -10.62
C MET A 102 -8.81 6.47 -10.97
N GLY A 103 -8.82 7.38 -11.94
CA GLY A 103 -10.02 8.17 -12.29
C GLY A 103 -10.52 9.02 -11.11
N ALA A 104 -9.60 9.49 -10.26
CA ALA A 104 -9.91 10.21 -9.02
C ALA A 104 -9.61 11.71 -9.18
N PRO A 105 -10.39 12.60 -8.52
CA PRO A 105 -10.16 14.03 -8.56
C PRO A 105 -8.87 14.45 -7.84
N ASP A 106 -8.48 13.74 -6.79
CA ASP A 106 -7.27 14.00 -6.02
C ASP A 106 -6.62 12.66 -5.60
N ALA A 107 -5.31 12.68 -5.34
CA ALA A 107 -4.57 11.53 -4.82
C ALA A 107 -3.37 12.02 -4.02
N SER A 108 -2.93 11.29 -3.00
CA SER A 108 -1.75 11.66 -2.21
C SER A 108 -0.73 10.52 -2.15
N PRO A 109 0.58 10.83 -2.14
CA PRO A 109 1.59 9.83 -1.87
C PRO A 109 1.46 9.28 -0.44
N THR A 110 1.86 8.03 -0.25
CA THR A 110 1.89 7.30 1.02
C THR A 110 3.23 6.61 1.18
N SER A 111 3.80 6.67 2.39
CA SER A 111 5.03 6.00 2.83
C SER A 111 6.21 6.14 1.86
N PHE A 112 7.11 7.07 2.15
CA PHE A 112 8.29 7.29 1.32
C PHE A 112 9.42 6.37 1.79
N MET A 113 9.82 5.44 0.93
CA MET A 113 10.90 4.51 1.21
C MET A 113 12.01 4.63 0.15
N LEU A 114 13.27 4.56 0.58
CA LEU A 114 14.41 4.40 -0.32
C LEU A 114 15.05 3.04 -0.08
N MET A 115 14.83 2.12 -1.03
CA MET A 115 15.43 0.79 -1.00
C MET A 115 16.85 0.84 -1.58
N CYS A 116 17.83 0.38 -0.81
CA CYS A 116 19.24 0.38 -1.18
C CYS A 116 19.76 -1.03 -1.46
N ASN A 117 20.88 -1.12 -2.19
CA ASN A 117 21.66 -2.35 -2.24
C ASN A 117 22.31 -2.65 -0.88
N PRO A 118 22.45 -3.93 -0.52
CA PRO A 118 23.24 -4.34 0.63
C PRO A 118 24.77 -4.23 0.39
N VAL A 119 25.53 -4.45 1.45
CA VAL A 119 27.01 -4.52 1.42
C VAL A 119 27.54 -5.86 0.92
N GLU A 120 26.77 -6.94 1.10
CA GLU A 120 27.06 -8.30 0.63
C GLU A 120 25.83 -8.88 -0.07
N ASP A 121 26.03 -9.90 -0.91
CA ASP A 121 24.93 -10.50 -1.65
C ASP A 121 23.96 -11.23 -0.70
N HIS A 122 22.67 -10.95 -0.86
CA HIS A 122 21.58 -11.51 -0.07
C HIS A 122 20.40 -11.98 -0.92
N GLY A 123 19.49 -12.62 -0.22
CA GLY A 123 18.18 -12.99 -0.74
C GLY A 123 18.17 -14.42 -1.29
N PRO A 124 17.18 -14.73 -2.12
CA PRO A 124 16.11 -13.82 -2.52
C PRO A 124 15.06 -13.60 -1.40
N ALA A 125 14.15 -12.64 -1.61
CA ALA A 125 12.98 -12.49 -0.75
C ALA A 125 12.01 -13.67 -0.92
N GLU A 126 10.81 -13.56 -0.37
CA GLU A 126 9.77 -14.58 -0.51
C GLU A 126 8.65 -14.01 -1.37
N TRP A 127 8.07 -14.81 -2.27
CA TRP A 127 6.91 -14.36 -3.06
C TRP A 127 5.76 -13.98 -2.15
N HIS A 128 5.15 -12.82 -2.41
CA HIS A 128 4.02 -12.33 -1.64
C HIS A 128 3.13 -11.36 -2.43
N ARG A 129 1.94 -11.13 -1.88
CA ARG A 129 1.06 -9.99 -2.15
C ARG A 129 1.16 -9.06 -0.95
N ASP A 130 1.13 -7.76 -1.18
CA ASP A 130 1.12 -6.73 -0.12
C ASP A 130 -0.31 -6.55 0.45
N ILE A 131 -0.95 -7.68 0.77
CA ILE A 131 -2.33 -7.79 1.26
C ILE A 131 -2.37 -8.53 2.59
N HIS A 132 -3.23 -8.07 3.48
CA HIS A 132 -3.30 -8.51 4.86
C HIS A 132 -4.74 -8.71 5.33
N PRO A 133 -5.35 -9.88 5.10
CA PRO A 133 -6.77 -10.10 5.40
C PRO A 133 -7.18 -9.91 6.88
N ILE A 134 -6.20 -9.92 7.79
CA ILE A 134 -6.41 -9.59 9.21
C ILE A 134 -6.84 -8.14 9.44
N ASP A 135 -6.29 -7.17 8.70
CA ASP A 135 -6.57 -5.73 8.83
C ASP A 135 -6.96 -5.04 7.51
N GLN A 136 -7.19 -5.83 6.47
CA GLN A 136 -7.83 -5.49 5.21
C GLN A 136 -8.99 -6.46 4.93
N ALA A 137 -9.55 -6.44 3.72
CA ALA A 137 -10.51 -7.44 3.27
C ALA A 137 -9.81 -8.68 2.69
N PRO A 138 -10.47 -9.86 2.65
CA PRO A 138 -9.98 -11.02 1.92
C PRO A 138 -9.66 -10.69 0.45
N LEU A 139 -8.65 -11.36 -0.10
CA LEU A 139 -8.07 -11.04 -1.42
C LEU A 139 -9.13 -10.94 -2.52
N CYS A 140 -10.00 -11.96 -2.67
CA CYS A 140 -10.98 -12.01 -3.75
C CYS A 140 -11.92 -10.81 -3.73
N GLY A 141 -12.26 -10.29 -2.54
CA GLY A 141 -13.05 -9.06 -2.41
C GLY A 141 -12.33 -7.85 -2.99
N LEU A 142 -11.04 -7.67 -2.64
CA LEU A 142 -10.21 -6.58 -3.16
C LEU A 142 -9.99 -6.69 -4.67
N GLU A 143 -9.79 -7.90 -5.19
CA GLU A 143 -9.63 -8.16 -6.62
C GLU A 143 -10.91 -7.82 -7.40
N GLN A 144 -12.06 -8.30 -6.92
CA GLN A 144 -13.37 -8.03 -7.54
C GLN A 144 -13.71 -6.53 -7.49
N ASP A 145 -13.42 -5.84 -6.39
CA ASP A 145 -13.65 -4.41 -6.25
C ASP A 145 -12.77 -3.61 -7.24
N LEU A 146 -11.49 -3.96 -7.34
CA LEU A 146 -10.56 -3.36 -8.31
C LEU A 146 -11.05 -3.56 -9.75
N GLN A 147 -11.50 -4.76 -10.11
CA GLN A 147 -11.98 -5.05 -11.47
C GLN A 147 -13.30 -4.34 -11.79
N ALA A 148 -14.19 -4.19 -10.82
CA ALA A 148 -15.48 -3.54 -11.02
C ALA A 148 -15.40 -2.01 -11.03
N ASN A 149 -14.52 -1.45 -10.19
CA ASN A 149 -14.53 -0.02 -9.86
C ASN A 149 -13.21 0.70 -10.19
N GLY A 150 -12.16 -0.01 -10.60
CA GLY A 150 -10.83 0.53 -10.87
C GLY A 150 -9.93 0.56 -9.62
N PRO A 151 -8.65 0.95 -9.75
CA PRO A 151 -7.74 1.00 -8.63
C PRO A 151 -7.99 2.22 -7.73
N CYS A 152 -7.81 2.05 -6.42
CA CYS A 152 -7.82 3.13 -5.42
C CYS A 152 -6.44 3.43 -4.83
N TYR A 153 -5.49 2.55 -5.12
CA TYR A 153 -4.12 2.59 -4.63
C TYR A 153 -3.19 2.05 -5.71
N LEU A 154 -2.06 2.72 -5.91
CA LEU A 154 -1.04 2.34 -6.89
C LEU A 154 0.33 2.40 -6.23
N GLN A 155 1.05 1.28 -6.24
CA GLN A 155 2.40 1.14 -5.69
C GLN A 155 3.44 1.39 -6.79
N TRP A 156 4.57 1.96 -6.40
CA TRP A 156 5.61 2.43 -7.31
C TRP A 156 6.98 1.92 -6.90
N ASN A 157 7.76 1.48 -7.88
CA ASN A 157 9.21 1.39 -7.79
C ASN A 157 9.82 2.29 -8.87
N ILE A 158 10.63 3.26 -8.46
CA ILE A 158 11.29 4.23 -9.35
C ILE A 158 12.80 4.11 -9.12
N PRO A 159 13.53 3.31 -9.92
CA PRO A 159 14.95 3.10 -9.69
C PRO A 159 15.81 4.24 -10.27
N LEU A 160 16.81 4.68 -9.50
CA LEU A 160 17.78 5.71 -9.95
C LEU A 160 18.93 5.12 -10.76
N TYR A 161 18.98 3.79 -10.88
CA TYR A 161 19.97 3.01 -11.64
C TYR A 161 19.24 1.84 -12.31
N ASP A 162 19.77 1.25 -13.39
CA ASP A 162 19.13 0.10 -14.03
C ASP A 162 18.86 -1.04 -13.04
N ASP A 163 17.59 -1.45 -12.93
CA ASP A 163 17.07 -2.39 -11.94
C ASP A 163 16.22 -3.48 -12.59
N ASN A 164 16.39 -4.71 -12.12
CA ASN A 164 15.58 -5.87 -12.54
C ASN A 164 15.32 -6.83 -11.37
N VAL A 165 15.36 -6.31 -10.14
CA VAL A 165 15.25 -7.12 -8.92
C VAL A 165 13.80 -7.52 -8.67
N LEU A 166 12.84 -6.65 -9.02
CA LEU A 166 11.41 -6.94 -8.89
C LEU A 166 10.97 -7.93 -9.97
N TRP A 167 10.33 -9.00 -9.53
CA TRP A 167 9.63 -9.96 -10.38
C TRP A 167 8.15 -9.93 -10.07
N VAL A 168 7.33 -10.22 -11.08
CA VAL A 168 5.87 -10.27 -10.96
C VAL A 168 5.33 -11.52 -11.65
N VAL A 169 4.15 -11.97 -11.25
CA VAL A 169 3.33 -12.89 -12.05
C VAL A 169 2.22 -12.07 -12.72
N PRO A 170 2.32 -11.77 -14.02
CA PRO A 170 1.31 -10.99 -14.72
C PRO A 170 -0.08 -11.63 -14.64
N GLY A 171 -1.09 -10.81 -14.39
CA GLY A 171 -2.49 -11.24 -14.27
C GLY A 171 -2.83 -11.97 -12.98
N SER A 172 -1.89 -12.12 -12.03
CA SER A 172 -2.16 -12.73 -10.72
C SER A 172 -3.01 -11.84 -9.81
N HIS A 173 -3.12 -10.53 -10.08
CA HIS A 173 -3.82 -9.53 -9.27
C HIS A 173 -5.35 -9.59 -9.32
N ARG A 174 -5.90 -10.50 -10.12
CA ARG A 174 -7.34 -10.66 -10.39
C ARG A 174 -7.82 -12.10 -10.15
N ARG A 175 -7.02 -12.87 -9.41
CA ARG A 175 -7.32 -14.26 -9.06
C ARG A 175 -6.52 -14.72 -7.83
N PRO A 176 -7.08 -15.68 -7.08
CA PRO A 176 -6.31 -16.58 -6.23
C PRO A 176 -5.11 -17.22 -6.93
N ASN A 177 -4.21 -17.79 -6.12
CA ASN A 177 -3.11 -18.59 -6.64
C ASN A 177 -3.64 -19.82 -7.38
N THR A 178 -3.01 -20.17 -8.49
CA THR A 178 -3.27 -21.44 -9.18
C THR A 178 -2.74 -22.62 -8.35
N SER A 179 -3.20 -23.84 -8.66
CA SER A 179 -2.69 -25.05 -8.01
C SER A 179 -1.18 -25.23 -8.19
N GLU A 180 -0.64 -24.89 -9.36
CA GLU A 180 0.79 -24.99 -9.66
C GLU A 180 1.62 -23.96 -8.85
N GLU A 181 1.14 -22.72 -8.76
CA GLU A 181 1.76 -21.69 -7.91
C GLU A 181 1.72 -22.11 -6.44
N ASN A 182 0.57 -22.61 -5.95
CA ASN A 182 0.46 -23.09 -4.58
C ASN A 182 1.41 -24.26 -4.30
N GLU A 183 1.49 -25.25 -5.18
CA GLU A 183 2.43 -26.37 -5.02
C GLU A 183 3.89 -25.87 -4.96
N GLN A 184 4.27 -24.97 -5.87
CA GLN A 184 5.60 -24.39 -5.88
C GLN A 184 5.88 -23.54 -4.63
N LEU A 185 4.96 -22.69 -4.18
CA LEU A 185 5.15 -21.84 -3.00
C LEU A 185 5.28 -22.65 -1.71
N HIS A 186 4.57 -23.78 -1.60
CA HIS A 186 4.74 -24.71 -0.47
C HIS A 186 6.10 -25.42 -0.52
N ARG A 187 6.58 -25.76 -1.72
CA ARG A 187 7.87 -26.41 -1.90
C ARG A 187 9.03 -25.46 -1.62
N ASP A 188 9.01 -24.31 -2.27
CA ASP A 188 10.02 -23.25 -2.14
C ASP A 188 9.46 -21.92 -2.67
N ARG A 189 9.24 -20.96 -1.77
CA ARG A 189 8.75 -19.61 -2.06
C ARG A 189 9.85 -18.62 -2.48
N LYS A 190 11.07 -19.10 -2.73
CA LYS A 190 12.27 -18.31 -3.04
C LYS A 190 12.83 -18.60 -4.44
N VAL A 191 12.02 -19.16 -5.32
CA VAL A 191 12.40 -19.44 -6.72
C VAL A 191 11.33 -18.89 -7.67
N PRO A 192 11.64 -18.68 -8.96
CA PRO A 192 10.67 -18.19 -9.93
C PRO A 192 9.40 -19.05 -9.99
N LEU A 193 8.24 -18.39 -10.04
CA LEU A 193 6.94 -19.05 -10.25
C LEU A 193 6.66 -19.24 -11.76
N PRO A 194 5.77 -20.18 -12.12
CA PRO A 194 5.31 -20.35 -13.50
C PRO A 194 4.81 -19.02 -14.09
N GLY A 195 5.33 -18.65 -15.26
CA GLY A 195 4.96 -17.40 -15.94
C GLY A 195 5.47 -16.11 -15.29
N SER A 196 6.25 -16.19 -14.20
CA SER A 196 6.86 -15.00 -13.61
C SER A 196 7.92 -14.39 -14.53
N ILE A 197 8.03 -13.07 -14.48
CA ILE A 197 8.99 -12.30 -15.27
C ILE A 197 9.71 -11.25 -14.40
N PRO A 198 10.99 -10.94 -14.68
CA PRO A 198 11.61 -9.75 -14.14
C PRO A 198 10.97 -8.50 -14.74
N VAL A 199 10.84 -7.45 -13.94
CA VAL A 199 10.48 -6.11 -14.41
C VAL A 199 11.79 -5.36 -14.68
N ASP A 200 12.22 -5.35 -15.94
CA ASP A 200 13.44 -4.65 -16.38
C ASP A 200 13.19 -3.14 -16.51
N LEU A 201 13.84 -2.33 -15.68
CA LEU A 201 13.71 -0.87 -15.63
C LEU A 201 15.04 -0.18 -15.93
N LYS A 202 15.00 0.89 -16.73
CA LYS A 202 16.12 1.81 -16.86
C LYS A 202 16.11 2.82 -15.73
N ALA A 203 17.29 3.38 -15.47
CA ALA A 203 17.43 4.47 -14.51
C ALA A 203 16.47 5.63 -14.86
N GLY A 204 15.60 6.00 -13.92
CA GLY A 204 14.60 7.04 -14.09
C GLY A 204 13.25 6.56 -14.62
N ASP A 205 13.09 5.29 -15.02
CA ASP A 205 11.77 4.70 -15.27
C ASP A 205 11.00 4.50 -13.95
N GLY A 206 9.74 4.11 -14.04
CA GLY A 206 8.97 3.63 -12.90
C GLY A 206 8.05 2.49 -13.30
N VAL A 207 7.90 1.50 -12.43
CA VAL A 207 6.83 0.51 -12.54
C VAL A 207 5.72 0.86 -11.56
N VAL A 208 4.48 0.78 -12.06
CA VAL A 208 3.25 0.94 -11.28
C VAL A 208 2.57 -0.42 -11.20
N TYR A 209 2.14 -0.82 -10.01
CA TYR A 209 1.48 -2.12 -9.80
C TYR A 209 0.47 -2.08 -8.65
N THR A 210 -0.42 -3.07 -8.63
CA THR A 210 -1.41 -3.25 -7.56
C THR A 210 -0.81 -4.09 -6.43
N ASN A 211 -1.14 -3.80 -5.17
CA ASN A 211 -0.70 -4.64 -4.03
C ASN A 211 -1.26 -6.06 -4.11
N THR A 212 -2.36 -6.23 -4.84
CA THR A 212 -2.94 -7.55 -5.09
C THR A 212 -2.08 -8.39 -6.03
N ILE A 213 -1.08 -7.88 -6.77
CA ILE A 213 -0.23 -8.71 -7.63
C ILE A 213 0.76 -9.56 -6.82
N LEU A 214 0.96 -10.81 -7.23
CA LEU A 214 2.01 -11.66 -6.68
C LEU A 214 3.36 -11.18 -7.22
N HIS A 215 4.26 -10.79 -6.32
CA HIS A 215 5.55 -10.22 -6.66
C HIS A 215 6.68 -10.70 -5.72
N TRP A 216 7.91 -10.47 -6.15
CA TRP A 216 9.10 -11.00 -5.49
C TRP A 216 10.32 -10.13 -5.75
N GLY A 217 11.01 -9.76 -4.67
CA GLY A 217 12.39 -9.30 -4.79
C GLY A 217 13.29 -10.51 -4.95
N SER A 218 13.89 -10.66 -6.13
CA SER A 218 14.85 -11.73 -6.43
C SER A 218 16.15 -11.54 -5.64
N ASN A 219 17.32 -11.60 -6.26
CA ASN A 219 18.59 -11.48 -5.52
C ASN A 219 18.98 -10.01 -5.30
N TYR A 220 19.33 -9.68 -4.07
CA TYR A 220 19.90 -8.38 -3.72
C TYR A 220 21.42 -8.51 -3.76
N SER A 221 22.08 -7.78 -4.66
CA SER A 221 23.54 -7.81 -4.78
C SER A 221 24.17 -6.51 -4.31
N SER A 222 25.49 -6.52 -4.15
CA SER A 222 26.29 -5.31 -3.90
C SER A 222 26.32 -4.28 -5.05
N LYS A 223 25.68 -4.56 -6.21
CA LYS A 223 25.54 -3.59 -7.31
C LYS A 223 24.77 -2.37 -6.82
N LEU A 224 25.31 -1.16 -7.08
CA LEU A 224 24.67 0.09 -6.69
C LEU A 224 23.21 0.14 -7.15
N ARG A 225 22.31 0.23 -6.16
CA ARG A 225 20.86 0.26 -6.35
C ARG A 225 20.26 1.27 -5.40
N ARG A 226 19.39 2.12 -5.95
CA ARG A 226 18.52 3.03 -5.22
C ARG A 226 17.17 2.98 -5.91
N THR A 227 16.14 2.64 -5.16
CA THR A 227 14.77 2.63 -5.69
C THR A 227 13.89 3.40 -4.74
N VAL A 228 13.35 4.52 -5.22
CA VAL A 228 12.30 5.24 -4.53
C VAL A 228 11.04 4.39 -4.61
N HIS A 229 10.51 4.04 -3.44
CA HIS A 229 9.35 3.19 -3.27
C HIS A 229 8.29 3.93 -2.47
N LEU A 230 7.07 3.91 -2.97
CA LEU A 230 5.92 4.56 -2.38
C LEU A 230 4.65 3.98 -2.95
N GLY A 231 3.51 4.51 -2.52
CA GLY A 231 2.29 4.42 -3.31
C GLY A 231 1.47 5.70 -3.28
N TYR A 232 0.35 5.69 -3.98
CA TYR A 232 -0.61 6.80 -4.01
C TYR A 232 -2.00 6.28 -3.71
N ARG A 233 -2.70 6.93 -2.78
CA ARG A 233 -4.13 6.67 -2.50
C ARG A 233 -5.02 7.71 -3.15
N SER A 234 -6.16 7.30 -3.70
CA SER A 234 -7.16 8.21 -4.28
C SER A 234 -8.01 8.90 -3.21
N TYR A 235 -8.43 10.14 -3.43
CA TYR A 235 -9.55 10.80 -2.74
C TYR A 235 -10.69 11.01 -3.75
N GLY A 236 -11.93 10.66 -3.37
CA GLY A 236 -13.09 10.81 -4.25
C GLY A 236 -13.13 9.85 -5.44
N GLY A 237 -12.38 8.74 -5.37
CA GLY A 237 -12.46 7.64 -6.34
C GLY A 237 -13.75 6.83 -6.21
N LYS A 238 -13.86 5.74 -6.99
CA LYS A 238 -15.05 4.87 -7.00
C LYS A 238 -15.17 3.94 -5.80
N LEU A 239 -14.08 3.72 -5.06
CA LEU A 239 -14.03 2.83 -3.91
C LEU A 239 -13.11 3.40 -2.81
N PHE A 240 -13.31 2.94 -1.57
CA PHE A 240 -12.51 3.38 -0.43
C PHE A 240 -11.14 2.70 -0.40
N PRO A 241 -10.01 3.43 -0.26
CA PRO A 241 -8.68 2.82 -0.31
C PRO A 241 -8.41 1.80 0.79
N TYR A 242 -7.79 0.66 0.43
CA TYR A 242 -7.31 -0.35 1.40
C TYR A 242 -5.92 -0.04 1.99
N VAL A 243 -5.23 0.98 1.46
CA VAL A 243 -4.09 1.66 2.09
C VAL A 243 -4.46 3.15 2.23
N PRO A 244 -5.28 3.52 3.23
CA PRO A 244 -5.85 4.86 3.31
C PRO A 244 -4.98 5.83 4.12
N GLN A 245 -3.84 5.40 4.65
CA GLN A 245 -2.97 6.26 5.45
C GLN A 245 -2.54 7.54 4.73
N MET A 246 -2.35 8.57 5.53
CA MET A 246 -1.58 9.75 5.18
C MET A 246 -0.73 10.11 6.38
N ARG A 247 0.43 9.45 6.50
CA ARG A 247 1.45 9.84 7.48
C ARG A 247 2.28 10.98 6.90
N ARG A 248 2.29 12.10 7.61
CA ARG A 248 3.11 13.29 7.33
C ARG A 248 3.64 13.79 8.67
N GLU A 249 4.56 13.02 9.25
CA GLU A 249 5.16 13.38 10.55
C GLU A 249 6.22 14.49 10.39
N ALA A 250 6.64 14.73 9.16
CA ALA A 250 7.70 15.65 8.77
C ALA A 250 7.17 16.99 8.27
N ARG A 251 7.93 18.06 8.50
CA ARG A 251 7.63 19.44 8.02
C ARG A 251 8.37 19.78 6.73
N TYR A 252 8.50 18.80 5.83
CA TYR A 252 9.27 18.97 4.61
C TYR A 252 8.58 19.91 3.62
N GLU A 253 7.30 20.21 3.82
CA GLU A 253 6.53 21.12 2.95
C GLU A 253 7.15 22.52 2.88
N SER A 254 7.88 22.92 3.93
CA SER A 254 8.59 24.20 3.97
C SER A 254 9.77 24.31 3.01
N PHE A 255 10.25 23.18 2.49
CA PHE A 255 11.35 23.13 1.51
C PHE A 255 10.87 22.90 0.07
N LEU A 256 9.61 22.52 -0.11
CA LEU A 256 9.01 22.29 -1.43
C LEU A 256 8.80 23.62 -2.16
N ASN A 257 8.82 23.56 -3.49
CA ASN A 257 8.26 24.63 -4.31
C ASN A 257 6.76 24.86 -4.03
N ASP A 258 6.28 26.05 -4.40
CA ASP A 258 4.91 26.52 -4.10
C ASP A 258 3.81 25.55 -4.58
N GLU A 259 3.98 24.91 -5.74
CA GLU A 259 3.01 23.98 -6.31
C GLU A 259 2.93 22.70 -5.47
N CYS A 260 4.07 22.12 -5.13
CA CYS A 260 4.16 20.92 -4.30
C CYS A 260 3.68 21.18 -2.86
N ALA A 261 4.01 22.35 -2.30
CA ALA A 261 3.52 22.78 -0.99
C ALA A 261 1.99 22.96 -0.97
N ALA A 262 1.41 23.50 -2.05
CA ALA A 262 -0.04 23.62 -2.19
C ALA A 262 -0.73 22.26 -2.28
N LEU A 263 -0.16 21.29 -3.02
CA LEU A 263 -0.65 19.91 -3.07
C LEU A 263 -0.61 19.25 -1.69
N CYS A 264 0.47 19.42 -0.94
CA CYS A 264 0.58 18.93 0.43
C CYS A 264 -0.54 19.48 1.34
N SER A 265 -0.78 20.80 1.26
CA SER A 265 -1.86 21.46 2.00
C SER A 265 -3.24 20.92 1.59
N ARG A 266 -3.46 20.71 0.29
CA ARG A 266 -4.68 20.13 -0.27
C ARG A 266 -4.93 18.71 0.25
N HIS A 267 -3.90 17.87 0.29
CA HIS A 267 -3.99 16.51 0.82
C HIS A 267 -4.36 16.50 2.31
N GLN A 268 -3.77 17.40 3.10
CA GLN A 268 -4.10 17.51 4.52
C GLN A 268 -5.59 17.86 4.73
N LEU A 269 -6.10 18.84 3.99
CA LEU A 269 -7.52 19.20 4.05
C LEU A 269 -8.43 18.03 3.69
N LEU A 270 -8.10 17.30 2.63
CA LEU A 270 -8.85 16.12 2.21
C LEU A 270 -8.85 15.01 3.26
N TYR A 271 -7.71 14.75 3.87
CA TYR A 271 -7.58 13.76 4.93
C TYR A 271 -8.38 14.14 6.18
N ASP A 272 -8.35 15.41 6.58
CA ASP A 272 -9.12 15.90 7.73
C ASP A 272 -10.63 15.82 7.46
N GLU A 273 -11.06 16.19 6.24
CA GLU A 273 -12.45 16.02 5.80
C GLU A 273 -12.89 14.55 5.78
N GLU A 274 -12.03 13.65 5.28
CA GLU A 274 -12.30 12.21 5.27
C GLU A 274 -12.46 11.69 6.71
N CYS A 275 -11.56 12.07 7.63
CA CYS A 275 -11.67 11.71 9.04
C CYS A 275 -13.00 12.18 9.67
N ASN A 276 -13.46 13.40 9.33
CA ASN A 276 -14.75 13.90 9.79
C ASN A 276 -15.93 13.08 9.23
N ARG A 277 -15.85 12.66 7.97
CA ARG A 277 -16.88 11.80 7.36
C ARG A 277 -16.88 10.40 7.98
N ILE A 278 -15.71 9.83 8.29
CA ILE A 278 -15.59 8.51 8.91
C ILE A 278 -16.19 8.56 10.32
N GLU A 279 -15.90 9.62 11.08
CA GLU A 279 -16.55 9.85 12.38
C GLU A 279 -18.08 9.89 12.24
N ALA A 280 -18.62 10.66 11.29
CA ALA A 280 -20.06 10.75 11.05
C ALA A 280 -20.66 9.37 10.68
N PHE A 281 -19.96 8.59 9.87
CA PHE A 281 -20.35 7.23 9.49
C PHE A 281 -20.42 6.29 10.71
N TYR A 282 -19.40 6.31 11.58
CA TYR A 282 -19.46 5.54 12.83
C TYR A 282 -20.55 6.03 13.78
N ARG A 283 -20.81 7.34 13.85
CA ARG A 283 -21.93 7.87 14.64
C ARG A 283 -23.29 7.39 14.12
N ALA A 284 -23.47 7.24 12.81
CA ALA A 284 -24.68 6.63 12.24
C ALA A 284 -24.84 5.17 12.65
N ILE A 285 -23.74 4.39 12.65
CA ILE A 285 -23.73 2.98 13.11
C ILE A 285 -24.08 2.88 14.60
N LEU A 286 -23.52 3.76 15.45
CA LEU A 286 -23.85 3.82 16.87
C LEU A 286 -25.35 4.10 17.10
N ALA A 287 -25.90 5.06 16.34
CA ALA A 287 -27.29 5.48 16.40
C ALA A 287 -28.27 4.50 15.74
N LYS A 288 -27.78 3.46 15.05
CA LYS A 288 -28.59 2.56 14.20
C LYS A 288 -29.38 3.33 13.12
N ASP A 289 -28.82 4.42 12.61
CA ASP A 289 -29.44 5.20 11.54
C ASP A 289 -29.12 4.60 10.17
N LYS A 290 -30.07 3.84 9.62
CA LYS A 290 -29.93 3.20 8.31
C LYS A 290 -29.72 4.20 7.19
N GLY A 291 -30.46 5.31 7.18
CA GLY A 291 -30.39 6.29 6.11
C GLY A 291 -29.00 6.92 6.03
N LEU A 292 -28.48 7.37 7.17
CA LEU A 292 -27.14 7.97 7.24
C LEU A 292 -26.02 6.94 7.01
N PHE A 293 -26.20 5.69 7.44
CA PHE A 293 -25.26 4.61 7.16
C PHE A 293 -25.11 4.37 5.65
N TYR A 294 -26.21 4.12 4.93
CA TYR A 294 -26.12 3.84 3.49
C TYR A 294 -25.61 5.05 2.71
N ALA A 295 -26.08 6.27 3.03
CA ALA A 295 -25.57 7.49 2.40
C ALA A 295 -24.07 7.72 2.65
N GLY A 296 -23.59 7.41 3.85
CA GLY A 296 -22.17 7.46 4.19
C GLY A 296 -21.37 6.43 3.40
N LEU A 297 -21.83 5.18 3.33
CA LEU A 297 -21.18 4.12 2.57
C LEU A 297 -21.09 4.46 1.08
N GLU A 298 -22.17 5.01 0.50
CA GLU A 298 -22.19 5.49 -0.90
C GLU A 298 -21.22 6.64 -1.16
N THR A 299 -20.95 7.46 -0.15
CA THR A 299 -19.97 8.55 -0.26
C THR A 299 -18.54 8.01 -0.30
N PHE A 300 -18.23 6.97 0.48
CA PHE A 300 -16.90 6.35 0.51
C PHE A 300 -16.68 5.36 -0.64
N HIS A 301 -17.75 4.70 -1.08
CA HIS A 301 -17.73 3.72 -2.15
C HIS A 301 -18.90 3.99 -3.11
N PRO A 302 -18.74 4.98 -4.02
CA PRO A 302 -19.75 5.29 -5.03
C PRO A 302 -20.02 4.14 -6.01
N GLY A 303 -19.08 3.21 -6.19
CA GLY A 303 -19.29 1.97 -6.93
C GLY A 303 -20.43 1.16 -6.32
N GLU A 304 -21.29 0.58 -7.15
CA GLU A 304 -22.43 -0.22 -6.65
C GLU A 304 -22.00 -1.65 -6.27
N ASN A 305 -20.96 -2.16 -6.92
CA ASN A 305 -20.44 -3.50 -6.68
C ASN A 305 -19.42 -3.49 -5.53
N ASN A 306 -19.41 -4.55 -4.72
CA ASN A 306 -18.39 -4.84 -3.70
C ASN A 306 -18.30 -3.84 -2.52
N ARG A 307 -19.36 -3.06 -2.22
CA ARG A 307 -19.39 -2.16 -1.04
C ARG A 307 -19.12 -2.85 0.30
N ILE A 308 -19.32 -4.17 0.39
CA ILE A 308 -18.92 -4.97 1.56
C ILE A 308 -17.43 -4.86 1.87
N VAL A 309 -16.57 -4.68 0.85
CA VAL A 309 -15.12 -4.48 1.03
C VAL A 309 -14.86 -3.23 1.85
N ALA A 310 -15.47 -2.09 1.50
CA ALA A 310 -15.35 -0.87 2.29
C ALA A 310 -15.85 -1.05 3.72
N LEU A 311 -16.97 -1.77 3.91
CA LEU A 311 -17.50 -2.05 5.24
C LEU A 311 -16.54 -2.92 6.09
N ILE A 312 -15.89 -3.92 5.48
CA ILE A 312 -14.84 -4.72 6.14
C ILE A 312 -13.67 -3.81 6.54
N LEU A 313 -13.18 -2.96 5.63
CA LEU A 313 -12.11 -2.00 5.92
C LEU A 313 -12.48 -1.07 7.10
N PHE A 314 -13.71 -0.58 7.15
CA PHE A 314 -14.21 0.19 8.30
C PHE A 314 -14.28 -0.64 9.60
N SER A 315 -14.61 -1.93 9.52
CA SER A 315 -14.52 -2.84 10.67
C SER A 315 -13.08 -2.92 11.21
N LYS A 316 -12.09 -3.01 10.31
CA LYS A 316 -10.67 -3.10 10.68
C LYS A 316 -10.14 -1.81 11.32
N LEU A 317 -10.54 -0.66 10.80
CA LEU A 317 -10.27 0.64 11.44
C LEU A 317 -10.99 0.79 12.78
N ALA A 318 -12.25 0.34 12.89
CA ALA A 318 -12.99 0.34 14.15
C ALA A 318 -12.29 -0.52 15.21
N TYR A 319 -11.81 -1.72 14.85
CA TYR A 319 -10.97 -2.55 15.73
C TYR A 319 -9.76 -1.74 16.23
N LYS A 320 -9.00 -1.12 15.32
CA LYS A 320 -7.81 -0.33 15.68
C LYS A 320 -8.14 0.81 16.64
N ILE A 321 -9.23 1.54 16.40
CA ILE A 321 -9.69 2.66 17.27
C ILE A 321 -10.11 2.19 18.67
N CYS A 322 -10.75 1.03 18.74
CA CYS A 322 -11.41 0.55 19.96
C CYS A 322 -10.50 -0.33 20.82
N ILE A 323 -9.66 -1.15 20.19
CA ILE A 323 -8.84 -2.18 20.83
C ILE A 323 -7.35 -1.85 20.70
N GLY A 324 -6.90 -1.35 19.55
CA GLY A 324 -5.50 -1.04 19.28
C GLY A 324 -4.77 -2.21 18.63
N SER A 325 -3.91 -2.89 19.38
CA SER A 325 -3.05 -3.97 18.85
C SER A 325 -3.81 -5.28 18.64
N HIS A 326 -3.29 -6.13 17.76
CA HIS A 326 -3.84 -7.45 17.46
C HIS A 326 -2.84 -8.56 17.82
N PRO A 327 -3.26 -9.65 18.50
CA PRO A 327 -2.34 -10.69 18.98
C PRO A 327 -1.59 -11.42 17.85
N ASN A 328 -2.23 -11.65 16.71
CA ASN A 328 -1.60 -12.33 15.55
C ASN A 328 -0.76 -11.40 14.66
N ARG A 329 -0.78 -10.07 14.89
CA ARG A 329 -0.02 -9.11 14.08
C ARG A 329 0.32 -7.86 14.88
N GLU A 330 1.59 -7.71 15.23
CA GLU A 330 2.09 -6.52 15.93
C GLU A 330 1.89 -5.24 15.09
N SER A 331 2.08 -5.33 13.78
CA SER A 331 1.90 -4.24 12.80
C SER A 331 0.44 -4.05 12.34
N TYR A 332 -0.54 -4.51 13.12
CA TYR A 332 -1.95 -4.45 12.76
C TYR A 332 -2.37 -3.02 12.40
N GLY A 333 -2.88 -2.89 11.18
CA GLY A 333 -3.40 -1.65 10.65
C GLY A 333 -2.37 -0.55 10.55
N ASN A 334 -1.09 -0.87 10.31
CA ASN A 334 -0.04 0.13 10.08
C ASN A 334 -0.34 1.03 8.87
N ASP A 335 -1.09 0.51 7.89
CA ASP A 335 -1.60 1.26 6.72
C ASP A 335 -2.75 2.21 7.03
N TRP A 336 -3.14 2.32 8.31
CA TRP A 336 -4.12 3.27 8.81
C TRP A 336 -3.44 4.32 9.68
N SER A 337 -3.83 5.57 9.50
CA SER A 337 -3.41 6.70 10.35
C SER A 337 -4.61 7.42 10.99
N GLN A 338 -5.82 7.10 10.56
CA GLN A 338 -7.07 7.75 10.94
C GLN A 338 -7.41 7.50 12.42
N ASP A 339 -6.96 6.38 12.98
CA ASP A 339 -7.20 6.02 14.38
C ASP A 339 -6.65 7.07 15.36
N MET A 340 -5.50 7.68 15.05
CA MET A 340 -4.91 8.74 15.87
C MET A 340 -5.74 10.03 15.88
N VAL A 341 -6.48 10.30 14.80
CA VAL A 341 -7.29 11.51 14.64
C VAL A 341 -8.72 11.30 15.12
N ILE A 342 -9.31 10.15 14.79
CA ILE A 342 -10.71 9.82 15.05
C ILE A 342 -10.86 9.22 16.45
N GLY A 343 -9.92 8.39 16.89
CA GLY A 343 -10.01 7.65 18.14
C GLY A 343 -10.23 8.52 19.39
N PRO A 344 -9.57 9.69 19.54
CA PRO A 344 -9.83 10.60 20.66
C PRO A 344 -11.24 11.22 20.67
N ARG A 345 -11.99 11.16 19.57
CA ARG A 345 -13.34 11.76 19.42
C ARG A 345 -14.47 10.88 19.94
N PHE A 346 -14.15 9.64 20.33
CA PHE A 346 -15.09 8.68 20.91
C PHE A 346 -14.72 8.40 22.37
N SER A 347 -15.70 8.51 23.25
CA SER A 347 -15.57 8.07 24.64
C SER A 347 -15.33 6.56 24.72
N LYS A 348 -14.80 6.10 25.87
CA LYS A 348 -14.60 4.66 26.11
C LYS A 348 -15.89 3.83 25.87
N LYS A 349 -17.03 4.34 26.33
CA LYS A 349 -18.34 3.68 26.15
C LYS A 349 -18.77 3.64 24.67
N GLU A 350 -18.52 4.71 23.92
CA GLU A 350 -18.82 4.71 22.49
C GLU A 350 -17.90 3.75 21.73
N LYS A 351 -16.63 3.59 22.13
CA LYS A 351 -15.71 2.61 21.53
C LYS A 351 -16.15 1.18 21.79
N GLU A 352 -16.52 0.85 23.03
CA GLU A 352 -17.09 -0.47 23.38
C GLU A 352 -18.35 -0.76 22.55
N LEU A 353 -19.25 0.23 22.45
CA LEU A 353 -20.46 0.10 21.64
C LEU A 353 -20.14 -0.04 20.14
N LEU A 354 -19.21 0.75 19.62
CA LEU A 354 -18.81 0.71 18.20
C LEU A 354 -18.25 -0.68 17.86
N TRP A 355 -17.36 -1.21 18.69
CA TRP A 355 -16.81 -2.54 18.46
C TRP A 355 -17.88 -3.63 18.50
N SER A 356 -18.80 -3.59 19.48
CA SER A 356 -19.91 -4.56 19.53
C SER A 356 -20.83 -4.53 18.30
N ARG A 357 -20.87 -3.44 17.51
CA ARG A 357 -21.60 -3.40 16.23
C ARG A 357 -20.87 -4.17 15.13
N PHE A 358 -19.54 -4.20 15.18
CA PHE A 358 -18.68 -4.83 14.19
C PHE A 358 -18.25 -6.25 14.55
N GLU A 359 -18.36 -6.65 15.82
CA GLU A 359 -17.90 -7.95 16.31
C GLU A 359 -18.46 -9.13 15.50
N SER A 360 -19.77 -9.12 15.17
CA SER A 360 -20.35 -10.18 14.35
C SER A 360 -19.83 -10.20 12.91
N LEU A 361 -19.51 -9.03 12.32
CA LEU A 361 -18.91 -8.96 10.99
C LEU A 361 -17.49 -9.53 11.02
N ASP A 362 -16.69 -9.09 11.99
CA ASP A 362 -15.30 -9.51 12.11
C ASP A 362 -15.18 -11.00 12.44
N HIS A 363 -16.02 -11.52 13.34
CA HIS A 363 -16.08 -12.96 13.63
C HIS A 363 -16.41 -13.78 12.39
N ARG A 364 -17.31 -13.30 11.52
CA ARG A 364 -17.62 -13.99 10.26
C ARG A 364 -16.45 -14.05 9.29
N LEU A 365 -15.50 -13.12 9.37
CA LEU A 365 -14.26 -13.15 8.58
C LEU A 365 -13.21 -14.13 9.13
N GLN A 366 -13.52 -14.83 10.22
CA GLN A 366 -12.65 -15.80 10.86
C GLN A 366 -13.22 -17.23 10.69
N ALA A 367 -12.31 -18.18 10.62
CA ALA A 367 -12.54 -19.62 10.62
C ALA A 367 -12.28 -20.20 12.01
N ASP A 368 -12.96 -21.31 12.32
CA ASP A 368 -12.76 -22.03 13.58
C ASP A 368 -11.33 -22.58 13.71
N GLU A 369 -10.71 -22.95 12.59
CA GLU A 369 -9.33 -23.45 12.51
C GLU A 369 -8.39 -22.43 11.88
N GLU A 370 -7.11 -22.44 12.27
CA GLU A 370 -6.10 -21.60 11.63
C GLU A 370 -6.00 -21.90 10.14
N GLN A 371 -6.08 -20.85 9.34
CA GLN A 371 -5.92 -20.85 7.89
C GLN A 371 -4.50 -20.47 7.52
N PHE A 372 -4.02 -21.00 6.40
CA PHE A 372 -2.77 -20.56 5.78
C PHE A 372 -2.88 -20.70 4.26
N VAL A 373 -2.59 -19.59 3.57
CA VAL A 373 -2.45 -19.57 2.11
C VAL A 373 -1.08 -18.98 1.78
N PRO A 374 -0.24 -19.67 1.00
CA PRO A 374 1.08 -19.15 0.66
C PRO A 374 0.96 -17.93 -0.28
N GLY A 375 2.01 -17.12 -0.36
CA GLY A 375 1.99 -15.91 -1.19
C GLY A 375 1.34 -14.70 -0.53
N PHE A 376 1.09 -14.75 0.78
CA PHE A 376 0.78 -13.58 1.62
C PHE A 376 1.95 -13.29 2.56
N GLN A 377 2.09 -12.03 2.99
CA GLN A 377 3.09 -11.64 4.00
C GLN A 377 2.75 -12.17 5.41
N SER A 378 1.52 -12.63 5.59
CA SER A 378 0.98 -13.14 6.84
C SER A 378 1.27 -14.64 7.03
N GLY A 379 1.58 -15.04 8.27
CA GLY A 379 1.64 -16.45 8.67
C GLY A 379 0.25 -17.03 8.96
N PRO A 380 0.17 -18.27 9.49
CA PRO A 380 -1.10 -18.89 9.87
C PRO A 380 -1.92 -18.02 10.83
N MET A 381 -3.24 -17.95 10.62
CA MET A 381 -4.17 -17.18 11.45
C MET A 381 -5.62 -17.62 11.20
N HIS A 382 -6.54 -17.22 12.08
CA HIS A 382 -7.95 -17.57 11.92
C HIS A 382 -8.68 -16.78 10.82
N TYR A 383 -8.13 -15.72 10.24
CA TYR A 383 -8.83 -14.97 9.19
C TYR A 383 -8.83 -15.70 7.85
N PHE A 384 -9.95 -15.60 7.11
CA PHE A 384 -10.00 -16.04 5.71
C PHE A 384 -9.08 -15.20 4.83
N PHE A 385 -8.21 -15.86 4.08
CA PHE A 385 -7.21 -15.17 3.25
C PHE A 385 -7.78 -14.68 1.92
N GLU A 386 -8.60 -15.51 1.28
CA GLU A 386 -9.03 -15.31 -0.11
C GLU A 386 -10.49 -14.89 -0.18
N GLU A 387 -11.41 -15.75 0.25
CA GLU A 387 -12.84 -15.56 0.03
C GLU A 387 -13.53 -14.76 1.14
N ILE A 388 -14.49 -13.92 0.74
CA ILE A 388 -15.48 -13.37 1.65
C ILE A 388 -16.53 -14.47 1.90
N PRO A 389 -16.86 -14.80 3.16
CA PRO A 389 -17.84 -15.83 3.49
C PRO A 389 -19.20 -15.62 2.80
N GLU A 390 -19.82 -16.72 2.34
CA GLU A 390 -21.11 -16.67 1.66
C GLU A 390 -22.21 -16.00 2.50
N GLY A 391 -23.02 -15.14 1.88
CA GLY A 391 -24.08 -14.40 2.57
C GLY A 391 -23.58 -13.33 3.54
N LEU A 392 -22.30 -12.95 3.47
CA LEU A 392 -21.80 -11.75 4.12
C LEU A 392 -21.88 -10.57 3.15
N ASP A 393 -22.84 -9.69 3.38
CA ASP A 393 -23.06 -8.46 2.62
C ASP A 393 -23.44 -7.29 3.55
N VAL A 394 -23.60 -6.10 2.96
CA VAL A 394 -23.94 -4.87 3.69
C VAL A 394 -25.27 -4.99 4.43
N ASP A 395 -26.27 -5.62 3.83
CA ASP A 395 -27.61 -5.76 4.42
C ASP A 395 -27.63 -6.77 5.57
N SER A 396 -26.81 -7.83 5.48
CA SER A 396 -26.59 -8.80 6.54
C SER A 396 -25.93 -8.15 7.75
N PHE A 397 -24.98 -7.22 7.54
CA PHE A 397 -24.48 -6.38 8.61
C PHE A 397 -25.60 -5.51 9.19
N VAL A 398 -26.39 -4.86 8.32
CA VAL A 398 -27.56 -4.04 8.67
C VAL A 398 -28.58 -4.72 9.58
N ALA A 399 -28.81 -6.01 9.34
CA ALA A 399 -29.75 -6.80 10.11
C ALA A 399 -29.26 -7.15 11.52
N ASN A 400 -27.95 -7.10 11.79
CA ASN A 400 -27.32 -7.60 13.02
C ASN A 400 -26.94 -6.49 14.03
N TRP A 401 -27.40 -5.25 13.85
CA TRP A 401 -27.07 -4.11 14.73
C TRP A 401 -27.67 -4.17 16.10
#